data_AF-A0A2G9N8H2-F1
#
_entry.id   AF-A0A2G9N8H2-F1
#
_cell.length_a   1.000
_cell.length_b   1.000
_cell.length_c   1.000
_cell.angle_alpha   90.00
_cell.angle_beta   90.00
_cell.angle_gamma   90.00
#
_symmetry.space_group_name_H-M   'P 1'
#
loop_
_entity.id
_entity.type
_entity.pdbx_description
1 polymer ?
#
loop_
_entity_poly.entity_id
_entity_poly.type
_entity_poly.pdbx_seq_one_letter_code
_entity_poly.pdbx_strand_id
1 'polypeptide(L)'
;MADKGIEEGKVCAILAYLLIGIIWYFVDDKMKKNQFVKFHVQQGLVSLVFGFCFFVAYGIVFTIITFPLRFIPLLGWMIIWVLSLLFWVPMIFDIIGIIYAFQGKEKQLPIIGKYGEKLKI
;
A
#
# COMPACT_ATOMS: atom_id res chain seq x y z
N MET A 1 -16.47 -18.07 15.63
CA MET A 1 -15.01 -18.13 15.90
C MET A 1 -14.21 -17.28 14.91
N ALA A 2 -14.42 -17.42 13.58
CA ALA A 2 -13.79 -16.55 12.57
C ALA A 2 -14.05 -15.06 12.83
N ASP A 3 -15.27 -14.72 13.20
CA ASP A 3 -15.69 -13.34 13.46
C ASP A 3 -14.97 -12.70 14.66
N LYS A 4 -14.69 -13.49 15.72
CA LYS A 4 -14.01 -12.99 16.93
C LYS A 4 -12.57 -12.58 16.66
N GLY A 5 -11.83 -13.37 15.87
CA GLY A 5 -10.46 -13.03 15.47
C GLY A 5 -10.41 -11.80 14.55
N ILE A 6 -11.39 -11.66 13.66
CA ILE A 6 -11.53 -10.48 12.80
C ILE A 6 -11.81 -9.24 13.64
N GLU A 7 -12.76 -9.29 14.58
CA GLU A 7 -13.08 -8.13 15.44
C GLU A 7 -11.89 -7.71 16.31
N GLU A 8 -11.23 -8.66 16.98
CA GLU A 8 -10.06 -8.38 17.82
C GLU A 8 -8.88 -7.79 17.03
N GLY A 9 -8.70 -8.22 15.78
CA GLY A 9 -7.61 -7.80 14.91
C GLY A 9 -7.91 -6.61 14.00
N LYS A 10 -9.17 -6.16 13.91
CA LYS A 10 -9.64 -5.25 12.86
C LYS A 10 -8.84 -3.96 12.78
N VAL A 11 -8.59 -3.34 13.93
CA VAL A 11 -7.84 -2.08 14.00
C VAL A 11 -6.40 -2.29 13.53
N CYS A 12 -5.74 -3.36 13.97
CA CYS A 12 -4.37 -3.65 13.55
C CYS A 12 -4.27 -3.93 12.05
N ALA A 13 -5.24 -4.66 11.48
CA ALA A 13 -5.32 -4.95 10.06
C ALA A 13 -5.54 -3.70 9.20
N ILE A 14 -6.41 -2.77 9.63
CA ILE A 14 -6.60 -1.47 8.96
C ILE A 14 -5.31 -0.66 9.00
N LEU A 15 -4.67 -0.61 10.17
CA LEU A 15 -3.44 0.16 10.38
C LEU A 15 -2.21 -0.46 9.70
N ALA A 16 -2.28 -1.71 9.23
CA ALA A 16 -1.19 -2.36 8.52
C ALA A 16 -0.80 -1.63 7.22
N TYR A 17 -1.71 -0.83 6.66
CA TYR A 17 -1.47 0.02 5.50
C TYR A 17 -0.88 1.39 5.83
N LEU A 18 -0.69 1.72 7.12
CA LEU A 18 -0.17 3.00 7.60
C LEU A 18 1.14 2.86 8.39
N LEU A 19 1.91 1.80 8.15
CA LEU A 19 3.14 1.39 8.87
C LEU A 19 2.93 1.06 10.36
N ILE A 20 2.11 1.82 11.08
CA ILE A 20 1.86 1.67 12.50
C ILE A 20 1.24 0.30 12.86
N GLY A 21 0.37 -0.25 12.01
CA GLY A 21 -0.17 -1.60 12.23
C GLY A 21 0.85 -2.70 11.95
N ILE A 22 1.82 -2.47 11.07
CA ILE A 22 2.95 -3.38 10.86
C ILE A 22 3.84 -3.40 12.11
N ILE A 23 4.15 -2.23 12.67
CA ILE A 23 4.92 -2.12 13.91
C ILE A 23 4.16 -2.81 15.05
N TRP A 24 2.87 -2.51 15.21
CA TRP A 24 2.02 -3.13 16.23
C TRP A 24 2.02 -4.66 16.12
N TYR A 25 1.87 -5.21 14.91
CA TYR A 25 1.96 -6.64 14.68
C TYR A 25 3.27 -7.25 15.19
N PHE A 26 4.41 -6.60 14.99
CA PHE A 26 5.69 -7.18 15.42
C PHE A 26 5.93 -7.13 16.94
N VAL A 27 5.30 -6.18 17.64
CA VAL A 27 5.47 -5.99 19.10
C VAL A 27 4.40 -6.66 19.96
N ASP A 28 3.27 -7.07 19.37
CA ASP A 28 2.15 -7.70 20.09
C ASP A 28 1.99 -9.17 19.68
N ASP A 29 2.27 -10.10 20.61
CA ASP A 29 2.16 -11.54 20.38
C ASP A 29 0.73 -12.01 20.06
N LYS A 30 -0.30 -11.28 20.51
CA LYS A 30 -1.69 -11.59 20.15
C LYS A 30 -1.92 -11.27 18.67
N MET A 31 -1.42 -10.13 18.21
CA MET A 31 -1.51 -9.74 16.80
C MET A 31 -0.70 -10.67 15.90
N LYS A 32 0.48 -11.13 16.34
CA LYS A 32 1.27 -12.15 15.61
C LYS A 32 0.52 -13.44 15.33
N LYS A 33 -0.28 -13.89 16.29
CA LYS A 33 -1.06 -15.14 16.21
C LYS A 33 -2.35 -14.98 15.41
N ASN A 34 -2.81 -13.74 15.22
CA ASN A 34 -4.04 -13.44 14.49
C ASN A 34 -3.81 -13.56 12.98
N GLN A 35 -4.45 -14.56 12.34
CA GLN A 35 -4.28 -14.82 10.90
C GLN A 35 -4.81 -13.68 10.02
N PHE A 36 -5.90 -13.03 10.43
CA PHE A 36 -6.47 -11.89 9.72
C PHE A 36 -5.53 -10.68 9.72
N VAL A 37 -4.92 -10.39 10.87
CA VAL A 37 -3.90 -9.33 10.96
C VAL A 37 -2.67 -9.70 10.15
N LYS A 38 -2.20 -10.95 10.25
CA LYS A 38 -1.04 -11.44 9.50
C LYS A 38 -1.21 -11.26 8.00
N PHE A 39 -2.38 -11.61 7.45
CA PHE A 39 -2.69 -11.39 6.05
C PHE A 39 -2.55 -9.91 5.63
N HIS A 40 -3.18 -9.00 6.38
CA HIS A 40 -3.12 -7.56 6.07
C HIS A 40 -1.74 -6.95 6.31
N VAL A 41 -0.94 -7.48 7.24
CA VAL A 41 0.45 -7.05 7.47
C VAL A 41 1.36 -7.52 6.35
N GLN A 42 1.24 -8.77 5.90
CA GLN A 42 1.99 -9.25 4.73
C GLN A 42 1.67 -8.39 3.50
N GLN A 43 0.40 -8.11 3.27
CA GLN A 43 -0.05 -7.27 2.16
C GLN A 43 0.39 -5.81 2.31
N GLY A 44 0.33 -5.24 3.52
CA GLY A 44 0.80 -3.89 3.83
C GLY A 44 2.31 -3.74 3.65
N LEU A 45 3.10 -4.74 4.04
CA LEU A 45 4.55 -4.78 3.79
C LEU A 45 4.88 -4.80 2.30
N VAL A 46 4.16 -5.60 1.51
CA VAL A 46 4.31 -5.60 0.05
C VAL A 46 3.95 -4.24 -0.53
N SER A 47 2.84 -3.64 -0.08
CA SER A 47 2.41 -2.30 -0.53
C SER A 47 3.47 -1.24 -0.20
N LEU A 48 4.07 -1.30 0.99
CA LEU A 48 5.13 -0.39 1.42
C LEU A 48 6.38 -0.51 0.55
N VAL A 49 6.87 -1.74 0.31
CA VAL A 49 8.04 -1.96 -0.55
C VAL A 49 7.75 -1.56 -1.99
N PHE A 50 6.57 -1.90 -2.51
CA PHE A 50 6.12 -1.48 -3.84
C PHE A 50 6.06 0.04 -3.96
N GLY A 51 5.45 0.73 -2.99
CA GLY A 51 5.33 2.18 -2.95
C GLY A 51 6.70 2.86 -2.94
N PHE A 52 7.63 2.38 -2.11
CA PHE A 52 9.01 2.88 -2.09
C PHE A 52 9.70 2.74 -3.46
N CYS A 53 9.67 1.54 -4.04
CA CYS A 53 10.25 1.29 -5.36
C CYS A 53 9.58 2.14 -6.46
N PHE A 54 8.25 2.28 -6.40
CA PHE A 54 7.47 3.09 -7.33
C PHE A 54 7.87 4.56 -7.24
N PHE A 55 7.97 5.15 -6.04
CA PHE A 55 8.33 6.55 -5.87
C PHE A 55 9.74 6.86 -6.35
N VAL A 56 10.70 5.97 -6.12
CA VAL A 56 12.07 6.12 -6.65
C VAL A 56 12.06 6.10 -8.17
N ALA A 57 11.42 5.10 -8.79
CA ALA A 57 11.32 4.99 -10.24
C ALA A 57 10.56 6.18 -10.86
N TYR A 58 9.43 6.56 -10.28
CA TYR A 58 8.62 7.70 -10.67
C TYR A 58 9.45 8.99 -10.61
N GLY A 59 10.19 9.26 -9.53
CA GLY A 59 10.98 10.49 -9.39
C GLY A 59 12.06 10.64 -10.47
N ILE A 60 12.76 9.54 -10.79
CA ILE A 60 13.78 9.52 -11.86
C ILE A 60 13.13 9.78 -13.23
N VAL A 61 12.11 8.98 -13.57
CA VAL A 61 11.43 9.06 -14.87
C VAL A 61 10.74 10.41 -15.05
N PHE A 62 10.03 10.90 -14.04
CA PHE A 62 9.36 12.18 -14.05
C PHE A 62 10.35 13.33 -14.25
N THR A 63 11.51 13.31 -13.60
CA THR A 63 12.52 14.36 -13.77
C THR A 63 13.04 14.40 -15.21
N ILE A 64 13.38 13.25 -15.78
CA ILE A 64 13.90 13.15 -17.15
C ILE A 64 12.87 13.63 -18.18
N ILE A 65 11.61 13.18 -18.05
CA ILE A 65 10.53 13.52 -19.00
C ILE A 65 10.12 15.00 -18.86
N THR A 66 10.02 15.51 -17.63
CA THR A 66 9.46 16.85 -17.41
C THR A 66 10.47 17.97 -17.63
N PHE A 67 11.78 17.70 -17.59
CA PHE A 67 12.81 18.72 -17.80
C PHE A 67 12.62 19.53 -19.11
N PRO A 68 12.52 18.91 -20.31
CA PRO A 68 12.28 19.66 -21.54
C PRO A 68 10.89 20.31 -21.59
N LEU A 69 9.88 19.67 -21.00
CA LEU A 69 8.49 20.16 -21.01
C LEU A 69 8.31 21.48 -20.25
N ARG A 70 9.20 21.80 -19.30
CA ARG A 70 9.17 23.07 -18.56
C ARG A 70 9.35 24.30 -19.44
N PHE A 71 10.03 24.14 -20.58
CA PHE A 71 10.31 25.22 -21.54
C PHE A 71 9.20 25.39 -22.59
N ILE A 72 8.16 24.56 -22.56
CA ILE A 72 7.00 24.63 -23.46
C ILE A 72 5.80 25.14 -22.65
N PRO A 73 5.45 26.44 -22.72
CA PRO A 73 4.34 27.00 -21.96
C PRO A 73 3.01 26.33 -22.31
N LEU A 74 2.08 26.33 -21.36
CA LEU A 74 0.73 25.75 -21.48
C LEU A 74 0.74 24.22 -21.71
N LEU A 75 1.11 23.75 -22.91
CA LEU A 75 1.05 22.33 -23.27
C LEU A 75 2.01 21.49 -22.41
N GLY A 76 3.25 21.93 -22.23
CA GLY A 76 4.23 21.24 -21.39
C GLY A 76 3.76 21.16 -19.94
N TRP A 77 3.18 22.26 -19.42
CA TRP A 77 2.66 22.30 -18.05
C TRP A 77 1.43 21.41 -17.85
N MET A 78 0.53 21.34 -18.83
CA MET A 78 -0.61 20.41 -18.79
C MET A 78 -0.16 18.95 -18.74
N ILE A 79 0.85 18.59 -19.54
CA ILE A 79 1.41 17.23 -19.52
C ILE A 79 2.05 16.92 -18.17
N ILE A 80 2.84 17.86 -17.62
CA ILE A 80 3.44 17.73 -16.28
C ILE A 80 2.36 17.50 -15.23
N TRP A 81 1.26 18.26 -15.29
CA TRP A 81 0.14 18.14 -14.36
C TRP A 81 -0.53 16.75 -14.46
N VAL A 82 -0.80 16.25 -15.66
CA VAL A 82 -1.36 14.90 -15.85
C VAL A 82 -0.42 13.82 -15.35
N LEU A 83 0.88 13.90 -15.65
CA LEU A 83 1.88 12.95 -15.17
C LEU A 83 2.00 12.95 -13.64
N SER A 84 1.77 14.10 -13.00
CA SER A 84 1.80 14.22 -11.55
C SER A 84 0.75 13.36 -10.83
N LEU A 85 -0.36 13.05 -11.51
CA LEU A 85 -1.43 12.23 -10.95
C LEU A 85 -1.00 10.77 -10.72
N LEU A 86 -0.02 10.27 -11.49
CA LEU A 86 0.52 8.91 -11.33
C LEU A 86 1.21 8.70 -9.98
N PHE A 87 1.65 9.77 -9.32
CA PHE A 87 2.20 9.72 -7.97
C PHE A 87 1.26 9.02 -6.97
N TRP A 88 -0.05 9.14 -7.16
CA TRP A 88 -1.04 8.62 -6.21
C TRP A 88 -1.34 7.13 -6.35
N VAL A 89 -0.77 6.43 -7.34
CA VAL A 89 -1.05 5.01 -7.60
C VAL A 89 -0.82 4.10 -6.39
N PRO A 90 0.30 4.18 -5.64
CA PRO A 90 0.50 3.36 -4.44
C PRO A 90 -0.60 3.57 -3.40
N MET A 91 -1.06 4.81 -3.20
CA MET A 91 -2.09 5.14 -2.21
C MET A 91 -3.44 4.49 -2.54
N ILE A 92 -3.75 4.29 -3.83
CA ILE A 92 -4.96 3.58 -4.26
C ILE A 92 -4.95 2.13 -3.75
N PHE A 93 -3.79 1.47 -3.79
CA PHE A 93 -3.64 0.11 -3.27
C PHE A 93 -3.86 0.06 -1.75
N ASP A 94 -3.29 1.00 -1.01
CA ASP A 94 -3.48 1.07 0.44
C ASP A 94 -4.96 1.31 0.81
N ILE A 95 -5.66 2.20 0.09
CA ILE A 95 -7.09 2.45 0.30
C ILE A 95 -7.92 1.20 0.04
N ILE A 96 -7.67 0.47 -1.06
CA ILE A 96 -8.38 -0.79 -1.36
C ILE A 96 -8.14 -1.80 -0.24
N GLY A 97 -6.90 -1.88 0.25
CA GLY A 97 -6.51 -2.76 1.34
C GLY A 97 -7.22 -2.43 2.65
N ILE A 98 -7.29 -1.15 3.00
CA ILE A 98 -8.04 -0.63 4.15
C ILE A 98 -9.52 -0.98 4.03
N ILE A 99 -10.12 -0.81 2.86
CA ILE A 99 -11.53 -1.16 2.63
C ILE A 99 -11.77 -2.66 2.87
N TYR A 100 -10.88 -3.52 2.39
CA TYR A 100 -10.98 -4.97 2.63
C TYR A 100 -10.78 -5.32 4.10
N ALA A 101 -9.82 -4.70 4.79
CA ALA A 101 -9.62 -4.88 6.24
C ALA A 101 -10.84 -4.44 7.05
N PHE A 102 -11.41 -3.28 6.71
CA PHE A 102 -12.63 -2.77 7.34
C PHE A 102 -13.82 -3.72 7.16
N GLN A 103 -13.94 -4.32 5.96
CA GLN A 103 -14.97 -5.32 5.65
C GLN A 103 -14.68 -6.71 6.23
N GLY A 104 -13.55 -6.93 6.90
CA GLY A 104 -13.16 -8.25 7.43
C GLY A 104 -12.81 -9.26 6.34
N LYS A 105 -12.33 -8.82 5.18
CA LYS A 105 -12.04 -9.66 4.01
C LYS A 105 -10.54 -9.79 3.77
N GLU A 106 -10.05 -11.03 3.74
CA GLU A 106 -8.68 -11.37 3.32
C GLU A 106 -8.56 -11.42 1.80
N LYS A 107 -8.78 -10.27 1.14
CA LYS A 107 -8.73 -10.18 -0.32
C LYS A 107 -7.41 -9.57 -0.79
N GLN A 108 -6.78 -10.23 -1.76
CA GLN A 108 -5.54 -9.78 -2.38
C GLN A 108 -5.74 -8.47 -3.16
N LEU A 109 -4.76 -7.57 -3.04
CA LEU A 109 -4.67 -6.37 -3.86
C LEU A 109 -4.38 -6.74 -5.32
N PRO A 110 -4.93 -5.99 -6.30
CA PRO A 110 -4.60 -6.21 -7.70
C PRO A 110 -3.10 -6.08 -7.93
N ILE A 111 -2.54 -6.93 -8.81
CA ILE A 111 -1.13 -6.92 -9.26
C ILE A 111 -0.11 -7.33 -8.17
N ILE A 112 -0.20 -6.74 -6.97
CA ILE A 112 0.79 -6.87 -5.90
C ILE A 112 0.40 -7.85 -4.78
N GLY A 113 -0.89 -8.14 -4.59
CA GLY A 113 -1.35 -8.97 -3.46
C GLY A 113 -0.75 -10.37 -3.41
N LYS A 114 -0.47 -10.97 -4.58
CA LYS A 114 0.17 -12.29 -4.72
C LYS A 114 1.56 -12.43 -4.09
N TYR A 115 2.23 -11.31 -3.78
CA TYR A 115 3.54 -11.34 -3.13
C TYR A 115 3.41 -11.43 -1.60
N GLY A 116 2.25 -11.07 -1.03
CA GLY A 116 2.03 -11.11 0.42
C GLY A 116 2.16 -12.54 0.98
N GLU A 117 1.56 -13.50 0.30
CA GLU A 117 1.60 -14.93 0.67
C GLU A 117 3.03 -15.52 0.68
N LYS A 118 3.98 -14.86 0.00
CA LYS A 118 5.39 -15.31 -0.06
C LYS A 118 6.21 -14.84 1.14
N LEU A 119 5.71 -13.88 1.92
CA LEU A 119 6.40 -13.37 3.10
C LEU A 119 6.25 -14.36 4.27
N LYS A 120 7.35 -14.93 4.74
CA LYS A 120 7.38 -15.80 5.91
C LYS A 120 7.66 -14.96 7.17
N ILE A 121 6.60 -14.41 7.74
CA ILE A 121 6.61 -13.67 9.01
C ILE A 121 5.74 -14.33 10.07
#